data_AF-A8RWP4-F1
#
_entry.id   AF-A8RWP4-F1
#
_cell.length_a   1.000
_cell.length_b   1.000
_cell.length_c   1.000
_cell.angle_alpha   90.00
_cell.angle_beta   90.00
_cell.angle_gamma   90.00
#
_symmetry.space_group_name_H-M   'P 1'
#
loop_
_entity.id
_entity.type
_entity.pdbx_description
1 polymer ?
#
loop_
_entity_poly.entity_id
_entity_poly.type
_entity_poly.pdbx_seq_one_letter_code
_entity_poly.pdbx_strand_id
1 'polypeptide(L)' 'MASFSGNIFGTEHMNDEEEMKKCSVYLQECLSKEELEQLRAEYKHSQPNVPWWKYVFSNVNVSYRK' A
#
# COMPACT_ATOMS: atom_id res chain seq x y z
N MET A 1 16.38 19.04 -16.93
CA MET A 1 16.72 18.46 -15.61
C MET A 1 15.39 18.10 -14.96
N ALA A 2 15.12 16.81 -14.77
CA ALA A 2 13.88 16.39 -14.13
C ALA A 2 13.97 16.72 -12.63
N SER A 3 13.09 17.58 -12.14
CA SER A 3 12.98 17.90 -10.72
C SER A 3 12.43 16.67 -10.01
N PHE A 4 13.28 15.99 -9.23
CA PHE A 4 12.86 14.92 -8.36
C PHE A 4 12.02 15.57 -7.24
N SER A 5 10.69 15.52 -7.35
CA SER A 5 9.78 15.87 -6.26
C SER A 5 9.87 14.76 -5.21
N GLY A 6 10.95 14.78 -4.44
CA GLY A 6 11.15 13.89 -3.31
C GLY A 6 10.19 14.23 -2.19
N ASN A 7 8.90 13.92 -2.37
CA ASN A 7 8.04 13.62 -1.25
C ASN A 7 8.47 12.25 -0.73
N ILE A 8 9.60 12.23 -0.04
CA ILE A 8 9.95 11.12 0.83
C ILE A 8 8.91 11.21 1.95
N PHE A 9 7.90 10.34 1.91
CA PHE A 9 6.80 10.28 2.86
C PHE A 9 7.36 10.21 4.28
N GLY A 10 7.46 11.39 4.92
CA GLY A 10 7.86 11.53 6.31
C GLY A 10 6.79 10.95 7.21
N THR A 11 7.20 10.38 8.33
CA THR A 11 6.32 9.87 9.40
C THR A 11 5.27 10.87 9.89
N GLU A 12 5.42 12.15 9.55
CA GLU A 12 4.47 13.24 9.83
C GLU A 12 3.14 13.15 9.05
N HIS A 13 3.08 12.39 7.95
CA HIS A 13 1.88 12.21 7.12
C HIS A 13 1.17 10.86 7.32
N MET A 14 1.62 10.02 8.25
CA MET A 14 1.03 8.69 8.50
C MET A 14 -0.40 8.73 9.09
N ASN A 15 -0.88 9.90 9.53
CA ASN A 15 -2.26 10.10 10.01
C ASN A 15 -3.20 10.62 8.93
N ASP A 16 -2.71 10.90 7.72
CA ASP A 16 -3.50 11.44 6.63
C ASP A 16 -4.09 10.29 5.79
N GLU A 17 -5.39 10.05 5.93
CA GLU A 17 -6.09 8.95 5.26
C GLU A 17 -5.94 9.02 3.73
N GLU A 18 -5.86 10.23 3.19
CA GLU A 18 -5.70 10.44 1.74
C GLU A 18 -4.31 9.98 1.26
N GLU A 19 -3.27 10.26 2.03
CA GLU A 19 -1.90 9.84 1.74
C GLU A 19 -1.74 8.33 1.89
N MET A 20 -2.32 7.72 2.93
CA MET A 20 -2.33 6.25 3.08
C MET A 20 -3.02 5.57 1.89
N LYS A 21 -4.12 6.16 1.41
CA LYS A 21 -4.84 5.66 0.24
C LYS A 21 -3.99 5.75 -1.02
N LYS A 22 -3.29 6.86 -1.26
CA LYS A 22 -2.34 6.99 -2.39
C LYS A 22 -1.22 5.96 -2.30
N CYS A 23 -0.61 5.81 -1.13
CA CYS A 23 0.41 4.79 -0.88
C CYS A 23 -0.08 3.37 -1.16
N SER A 24 -1.32 3.05 -0.76
CA SER A 24 -1.90 1.72 -1.04
C SER A 24 -2.00 1.41 -2.53
N VAL A 25 -2.20 2.41 -3.39
CA VAL A 25 -2.25 2.24 -4.85
C VAL A 25 -0.85 1.91 -5.37
N TYR A 26 0.16 2.67 -4.96
CA TYR A 26 1.55 2.40 -5.33
C TYR A 26 2.02 1.02 -4.85
N LEU A 27 1.67 0.63 -3.62
CA LEU A 27 1.96 -0.70 -3.09
C LEU A 27 1.34 -1.81 -3.95
N GLN A 28 0.12 -1.61 -4.45
CA GLN A 28 -0.52 -2.57 -5.36
C GLN A 28 0.16 -2.65 -6.72
N GLU A 29 0.67 -1.52 -7.24
CA GLU A 29 1.42 -1.51 -8.51
C GLU A 29 2.81 -2.15 -8.38
N CYS A 30 3.40 -2.16 -7.19
CA CYS A 30 4.65 -2.85 -6.92
C CYS A 30 4.50 -4.38 -6.77
N LEU A 31 3.28 -4.89 -6.56
CA LEU A 31 3.03 -6.32 -6.44
C LEU A 31 2.92 -6.97 -7.81
N SER A 32 3.41 -8.21 -7.91
CA SER A 32 3.14 -9.05 -9.07
C SER A 32 1.65 -9.37 -9.15
N LYS A 33 1.15 -9.65 -10.36
CA LYS A 33 -0.26 -10.00 -10.56
C LYS A 33 -0.73 -11.15 -9.65
N GLU A 34 0.12 -12.17 -9.49
CA GLU A 34 -0.15 -13.33 -8.62
C GLU A 34 -0.25 -12.94 -7.14
N GLU A 35 0.64 -12.08 -6.65
CA GLU A 35 0.63 -11.60 -5.27
C GLU A 35 -0.60 -10.75 -4.98
N LEU A 36 -1.00 -9.89 -5.93
CA LEU A 36 -2.22 -9.09 -5.82
C LEU A 36 -3.48 -9.95 -5.78
N GLU A 37 -3.54 -11.02 -6.58
CA GLU A 37 -4.66 -11.97 -6.59
C GLU A 37 -4.75 -12.77 -5.28
N GLN A 38 -3.62 -13.19 -4.72
CA GLN A 38 -3.56 -13.82 -3.40
C GLN A 38 -4.09 -12.86 -2.32
N LEU A 39 -3.60 -11.61 -2.31
CA LEU A 39 -4.00 -10.61 -1.32
C LEU A 39 -5.51 -10.31 -1.38
N ARG A 40 -6.09 -10.29 -2.60
CA ARG A 40 -7.53 -10.15 -2.80
C ARG A 40 -8.32 -11.35 -2.32
N ALA A 41 -7.81 -12.56 -2.50
CA ALA A 41 -8.44 -13.78 -2.01
C ALA A 41 -8.46 -13.78 -0.47
N GLU A 42 -7.33 -13.46 0.17
CA GLU A 42 -7.22 -13.37 1.63
C GLU A 42 -8.15 -12.30 2.22
N TYR A 43 -8.25 -11.14 1.57
CA TYR A 43 -9.20 -10.09 1.98
C TYR A 43 -10.66 -10.54 1.90
N LYS A 44 -11.04 -11.27 0.84
CA LYS A 44 -12.39 -11.85 0.71
C LYS A 44 -12.67 -12.90 1.79
N HIS A 45 -11.66 -13.69 2.17
CA HIS A 45 -11.78 -14.70 3.23
C HIS A 45 -11.82 -14.10 4.63
N SER A 46 -11.18 -12.95 4.87
CA SER A 46 -11.03 -12.35 6.20
C SER A 46 -12.24 -11.56 6.70
N GLN A 47 -13.37 -11.57 6.00
CA GLN A 47 -14.56 -10.74 6.25
C GLN A 47 -14.24 -9.23 6.31
N PRO A 48 -14.45 -8.48 5.21
CA PRO A 48 -13.94 -7.12 5.09
C PRO A 48 -14.75 -6.12 5.92
N ASN A 49 -14.44 -6.01 7.21
CA ASN A 49 -14.87 -4.89 8.06
C ASN A 49 -13.98 -3.65 7.87
N VAL A 50 -12.87 -3.80 7.13
CA VAL A 50 -11.92 -2.73 6.83
C VAL A 50 -11.89 -2.46 5.32
N PRO A 51 -11.73 -1.19 4.87
CA PRO A 51 -11.58 -0.88 3.47
C PRO A 51 -10.35 -1.55 2.83
N TRP A 52 -10.47 -1.95 1.56
CA TRP A 52 -9.41 -2.60 0.79
C TRP A 52 -8.05 -1.88 0.86
N TRP A 53 -8.03 -0.56 0.67
CA TRP A 53 -6.80 0.24 0.72
C TRP A 53 -6.08 0.13 2.07
N LYS A 54 -6.84 0.04 3.17
CA LYS A 54 -6.31 -0.07 4.54
C LYS A 54 -5.79 -1.47 4.82
N TYR A 55 -6.47 -2.47 4.26
CA TYR A 55 -6.00 -3.86 4.30
C TYR A 55 -4.68 -4.01 3.54
N VAL A 56 -4.60 -3.50 2.32
CA VAL A 56 -3.36 -3.50 1.51
C VAL A 56 -2.22 -2.84 2.28
N PHE A 57 -2.44 -1.63 2.79
CA PHE A 57 -1.42 -0.88 3.52
C PHE A 57 -0.91 -1.62 4.77
N SER A 58 -1.78 -2.37 5.45
CA SER A 58 -1.42 -3.09 6.67
C SER A 58 -0.76 -4.45 6.42
N ASN A 59 -1.02 -5.08 5.27
CA ASN A 59 -0.55 -6.43 4.95
C ASN A 59 0.62 -6.45 3.96
N VAL A 60 0.79 -5.40 3.15
CA VAL A 60 1.92 -5.28 2.21
C VAL A 60 3.09 -4.61 2.93
N ASN A 61 4.10 -5.39 3.28
CA ASN A 61 5.32 -4.89 3.89
C ASN A 61 6.46 -4.87 2.86
N VAL A 62 6.86 -3.68 2.42
CA VAL A 62 8.02 -3.51 1.54
C VAL A 62 9.28 -3.50 2.39
N SER A 63 9.92 -4.65 2.50
CA SER A 63 11.24 -4.76 3.12
C SER A 63 12.31 -4.63 2.03
N TYR A 64 13.07 -3.53 2.04
CA TYR A 64 14.29 -3.43 1.24
C TYR A 64 15.32 -4.41 1.81
N ARG A 65 15.70 -5.43 1.02
CA ARG A 65 16.88 -6.24 1.34
C ARG A 65 18.10 -5.30 1.29
N LYS A 66 18.71 -5.06 2.44
CA LYS A 66 20.03 -4.41 2.55
C LYS A 66 21.11 -5.27 1.87
#